data_AF-A0A841WMW4-F1
#
_entry.id   AF-A0A841WMW4-F1
#
_cell.length_a   1.000
_cell.length_b   1.000
_cell.length_c   1.000
_cell.angle_alpha   90.00
_cell.angle_beta   90.00
_cell.angle_gamma   90.00
#
_symmetry.space_group_name_H-M   'P 1'
#
loop_
_entity.id
_entity.type
_entity.pdbx_description
1 polymer ?
#
loop_
_entity_poly.entity_id
_entity_poly.type
_entity_poly.pdbx_seq_one_letter_code
_entity_poly.pdbx_strand_id
1 'polypeptide(L)'
;LLQGIDKKNIIKEIIIEKGFGSLKTKTKNNASETQSKEFSRETKAAAFIRDALPGCPRCKICGGYLPTRLNSIDHIKRKADGGLGTLDNAQLTHLYCNTTYKN
;
A
#
# COMPACT_ATOMS: atom_id res chain seq x y z
N LEU A 1 5.13 -34.93 12.06
CA LEU A 1 5.68 -33.55 12.10
C LEU A 1 4.75 -32.52 12.78
N LEU A 2 3.53 -32.87 13.22
CA LEU A 2 2.60 -31.94 13.90
C LEU A 2 2.03 -32.54 15.21
N GLN A 3 2.80 -33.34 15.93
CA GLN A 3 2.36 -33.91 17.21
C GLN A 3 3.00 -33.11 18.35
N GLY A 4 2.18 -32.29 19.02
CA GLY A 4 2.50 -31.74 20.35
C GLY A 4 2.55 -30.22 20.47
N ILE A 5 2.47 -29.45 19.39
CA ILE A 5 2.60 -28.00 19.48
C ILE A 5 1.22 -27.35 19.68
N ASP A 6 1.01 -26.75 20.85
CA ASP A 6 -0.18 -25.96 21.15
C ASP A 6 -0.26 -24.78 20.18
N LYS A 7 -1.29 -24.77 19.33
CA LYS A 7 -1.50 -23.73 18.30
C LYS A 7 -1.52 -22.31 18.87
N LYS A 8 -1.78 -22.15 20.17
CA LYS A 8 -1.75 -20.85 20.85
C LYS A 8 -0.35 -20.34 21.17
N ASN A 9 0.67 -21.21 21.25
CA ASN A 9 2.03 -20.86 21.66
C ASN A 9 3.07 -20.92 20.53
N ILE A 10 2.73 -21.48 19.35
CA ILE A 10 3.60 -21.55 18.16
C ILE A 10 4.34 -20.24 17.87
N ILE A 11 3.62 -19.10 17.91
CA ILE A 11 4.20 -17.80 17.59
C ILE A 11 5.29 -17.41 18.60
N LYS A 12 5.11 -17.73 19.88
CA LYS A 12 6.09 -17.42 20.93
C LYS A 12 7.32 -18.30 20.79
N GLU A 13 7.12 -19.58 20.49
CA GLU A 13 8.22 -20.55 20.30
C GLU A 13 9.09 -20.17 19.09
N ILE A 14 8.49 -19.78 17.96
CA ILE A 14 9.23 -19.34 16.77
C ILE A 14 10.06 -18.09 17.06
N ILE A 15 9.56 -17.13 17.84
CA ILE A 15 10.31 -15.89 18.14
C ILE A 15 11.54 -16.17 19.03
N ILE A 16 11.48 -17.20 19.87
CA ILE A 16 12.58 -17.60 20.76
C ILE A 16 13.71 -18.28 19.96
N GLU A 17 13.40 -18.89 18.81
CA GLU A 17 14.43 -19.44 17.94
C GLU A 17 15.37 -18.34 17.44
N LYS A 18 16.69 -18.59 17.53
CA LYS A 18 17.74 -17.61 17.21
C LYS A 18 17.66 -17.03 15.79
N GLY A 19 17.00 -17.72 14.86
CA GLY A 19 16.79 -17.26 13.48
C GLY A 19 15.71 -16.18 13.33
N PHE A 20 14.82 -16.04 14.32
CA PHE A 20 13.61 -15.22 14.22
C PHE A 20 13.47 -14.18 15.34
N GLY A 21 14.50 -13.99 16.17
CA GLY A 21 14.50 -13.00 17.26
C GLY A 21 14.29 -11.54 16.81
N SER A 22 14.41 -11.24 15.51
CA SER A 22 14.13 -9.93 14.92
C SER A 22 12.65 -9.72 14.56
N LEU A 23 11.82 -10.77 14.61
CA LEU A 23 10.40 -10.69 14.28
C LEU A 23 9.64 -9.94 15.37
N LYS A 24 9.26 -8.70 15.07
CA LYS A 24 8.30 -7.96 15.88
C LYS A 24 6.90 -8.49 15.59
N THR A 25 6.32 -9.21 16.54
CA THR A 25 4.88 -9.49 16.49
C THR A 25 4.14 -8.17 16.57
N LYS A 26 3.21 -7.95 15.63
CA LYS A 26 2.33 -6.79 15.67
C LYS A 26 1.39 -6.96 16.86
N THR A 27 1.82 -6.50 18.05
CA THR A 27 0.89 -6.06 19.07
C THR A 27 -0.02 -5.05 18.40
N LYS A 28 -1.34 -5.20 18.53
CA LYS A 28 -2.32 -4.21 18.07
C LYS A 28 -2.11 -2.91 18.86
N ASN A 29 -1.06 -2.17 18.53
CA ASN A 29 -0.94 -0.78 18.88
C ASN A 29 -1.78 -0.07 17.83
N ASN A 30 -3.10 -0.13 17.98
CA ASN A 30 -3.92 1.01 17.57
C ASN A 30 -3.20 2.23 18.13
N ALA A 31 -2.92 3.23 17.30
CA ALA A 31 -2.19 4.43 17.70
C ALA A 31 -2.69 4.84 19.09
N SER A 32 -1.92 4.49 20.12
CA SER A 32 -2.40 4.57 21.49
C SER A 32 -2.65 6.03 21.72
N GLU A 33 -3.83 6.38 22.25
CA GLU A 33 -4.11 7.72 22.77
C GLU A 33 -3.14 7.98 23.91
N THR A 34 -1.92 8.35 23.53
CA THR A 34 -0.84 8.62 24.45
C THR A 34 -1.09 10.06 24.85
N GLN A 35 -1.44 10.29 26.11
CA GLN A 35 -1.65 11.63 26.67
C GLN A 35 -0.32 12.41 26.82
N SER A 36 0.65 12.19 25.93
CA SER A 36 1.88 12.97 25.88
C SER A 36 1.63 14.28 25.14
N LYS A 37 2.27 15.35 25.59
CA LYS A 37 2.24 16.65 24.89
C LYS A 37 2.90 16.58 23.51
N GLU A 38 3.87 15.67 23.35
CA GLU A 38 4.59 15.45 22.10
C GLU A 38 3.90 14.39 21.21
N PHE A 39 3.89 14.63 19.90
CA PHE A 39 3.40 13.65 18.93
C PHE A 39 4.41 12.50 18.76
N SER A 40 3.93 11.27 18.92
CA SER A 40 4.70 10.07 18.57
C SER A 40 4.96 10.00 17.06
N ARG A 41 5.96 9.20 16.67
CA ARG A 41 6.26 8.94 15.26
C ARG A 41 5.06 8.32 14.54
N GLU A 42 4.35 7.44 15.24
CA GLU A 42 3.16 6.74 14.76
C GLU A 42 2.02 7.74 14.51
N THR A 43 1.79 8.68 15.43
CA THR A 43 0.78 9.74 15.27
C THR A 43 1.10 10.66 14.10
N LYS A 44 2.37 11.07 13.94
CA LYS A 44 2.81 11.88 12.79
C LYS A 44 2.59 11.15 11.46
N ALA A 45 2.96 9.86 11.39
CA ALA A 45 2.75 9.05 10.20
C ALA A 45 1.27 8.86 9.88
N ALA A 46 0.43 8.60 10.89
CA ALA A 46 -1.01 8.45 10.72
C ALA A 46 -1.67 9.75 10.24
N ALA A 47 -1.29 10.90 10.81
CA ALA A 47 -1.78 12.21 10.37
C ALA A 47 -1.42 12.48 8.90
N PHE A 48 -0.17 12.20 8.50
CA PHE A 48 0.24 12.34 7.11
C PHE A 48 -0.60 11.46 6.17
N ILE A 49 -0.83 10.19 6.51
CA ILE A 49 -1.66 9.29 5.69
C ILE A 49 -3.11 9.80 5.61
N ARG A 50 -3.69 10.18 6.75
CA ARG A 50 -5.07 10.72 6.83
C ARG A 50 -5.24 11.93 5.91
N ASP A 51 -4.27 12.84 5.91
CA ASP A 51 -4.39 14.12 5.20
C ASP A 51 -3.94 14.01 3.73
N ALA A 52 -3.02 13.10 3.39
CA ALA A 52 -2.51 12.93 2.02
C ALA A 52 -3.42 12.06 1.12
N LEU A 53 -4.15 11.09 1.68
CA LEU A 53 -4.92 10.13 0.88
C LEU A 53 -6.19 10.68 0.20
N PRO A 54 -7.03 11.53 0.84
CA PRO A 54 -8.31 11.94 0.27
C PRO A 54 -8.22 12.64 -1.09
N GLY A 55 -7.12 13.35 -1.38
CA GLY A 55 -6.88 14.01 -2.66
C GLY A 55 -6.03 13.23 -3.66
N CYS A 56 -5.57 12.03 -3.30
CA CYS A 56 -4.64 11.28 -4.14
C CYS A 56 -5.38 10.66 -5.35
N PRO A 57 -4.98 10.98 -6.59
CA PRO A 57 -5.59 10.38 -7.77
C PRO A 57 -5.40 8.87 -7.75
N ARG A 58 -6.35 8.14 -8.32
CA ARG A 58 -6.30 6.68 -8.45
C ARG A 58 -6.04 6.27 -9.89
N CYS A 59 -5.27 5.21 -10.05
CA CYS A 59 -4.99 4.59 -11.34
C CYS A 59 -6.30 4.08 -11.93
N LYS A 60 -6.59 4.46 -13.17
CA LYS A 60 -7.83 4.05 -13.85
C LYS A 60 -7.81 2.59 -14.33
N ILE A 61 -6.66 1.92 -14.25
CA ILE A 61 -6.51 0.49 -14.58
C ILE A 61 -6.72 -0.39 -13.34
N CYS A 62 -5.99 -0.16 -12.25
CA CYS A 62 -6.01 -1.05 -11.07
C CYS A 62 -6.72 -0.46 -9.85
N GLY A 63 -7.13 0.82 -9.87
CA GLY A 63 -7.76 1.49 -8.74
C GLY A 63 -6.82 1.90 -7.59
N GLY A 64 -5.54 1.54 -7.65
CA GLY A 64 -4.55 1.92 -6.63
C GLY A 64 -4.22 3.41 -6.64
N TYR A 65 -3.73 3.93 -5.52
CA TYR A 65 -3.25 5.32 -5.40
C TYR A 65 -2.08 5.59 -6.36
N LEU A 66 -2.11 6.75 -7.03
CA LEU A 66 -1.07 7.17 -7.95
C LEU A 66 -0.03 8.03 -7.23
N PRO A 67 1.25 7.63 -7.25
CA PRO A 67 2.31 8.49 -6.77
C PRO A 67 2.49 9.68 -7.72
N THR A 68 2.80 10.85 -7.15
CA THR A 68 2.94 12.11 -7.90
C THR A 68 4.00 12.07 -9.00
N ARG A 69 5.08 11.31 -8.80
CA ARG A 69 6.24 11.27 -9.71
C ARG A 69 6.27 10.07 -10.65
N LEU A 70 5.57 9.00 -10.34
CA LEU A 70 5.66 7.73 -11.07
C LEU A 70 4.29 7.32 -11.63
N ASN A 71 3.76 8.17 -12.51
CA ASN A 71 2.51 7.97 -13.23
C ASN A 71 2.73 8.24 -14.73
N SER A 72 1.78 7.79 -15.54
CA SER A 72 1.76 7.98 -17.00
C SER A 72 0.35 8.30 -17.47
N ILE A 73 0.26 8.98 -18.61
CA ILE A 73 -1.01 9.26 -19.29
C ILE A 73 -1.21 8.19 -20.36
N ASP A 74 -2.31 7.46 -20.23
CA ASP A 74 -2.70 6.38 -21.14
C ASP A 74 -3.99 6.74 -21.91
N HIS A 75 -4.22 6.10 -23.04
CA HIS A 75 -5.45 6.23 -23.80
C HIS A 75 -6.50 5.23 -23.28
N ILE A 76 -7.71 5.65 -22.90
CA ILE A 76 -8.81 4.75 -22.50
C ILE A 76 -9.05 3.70 -23.59
N LYS A 77 -9.39 4.15 -24.80
CA LYS A 77 -9.38 3.35 -26.03
C LYS A 77 -7.98 3.39 -26.64
N ARG A 78 -7.35 2.24 -26.86
CA ARG A 78 -5.98 2.18 -27.37
C ARG A 78 -5.85 2.85 -28.74
N LYS A 79 -4.69 3.45 -28.99
CA LYS A 79 -4.35 4.01 -30.30
C LYS A 79 -4.46 2.98 -31.43
N ALA A 80 -4.05 1.73 -31.18
CA ALA A 80 -4.14 0.63 -32.14
C ALA A 80 -5.59 0.31 -32.55
N ASP A 81 -6.55 0.52 -31.65
CA ASP A 81 -7.99 0.30 -31.90
C ASP A 81 -8.69 1.54 -32.47
N GLY A 82 -7.92 2.55 -32.88
CA GLY A 82 -8.43 3.84 -33.36
C GLY A 82 -8.83 4.81 -32.24
N GLY A 83 -8.20 4.73 -31.07
CA GLY A 83 -8.33 5.74 -30.02
C GLY A 83 -7.62 7.05 -30.37
N LEU A 84 -8.28 8.18 -30.09
CA LEU A 84 -7.77 9.53 -30.37
C LEU A 84 -7.03 10.12 -29.15
N GLY A 85 -6.11 11.04 -29.37
CA GLY A 85 -5.39 11.76 -28.30
C GLY A 85 -6.20 12.91 -27.69
N THR A 86 -7.49 12.71 -27.42
CA THR A 86 -8.37 13.72 -26.80
C THR A 86 -8.33 13.64 -25.28
N LEU A 87 -8.68 14.73 -24.59
CA LEU A 87 -8.76 14.75 -23.13
C LEU A 87 -9.74 13.68 -22.60
N ASP A 88 -10.87 13.49 -23.28
CA ASP A 88 -11.87 12.48 -22.92
C ASP A 88 -11.35 11.04 -23.05
N ASN A 89 -10.35 10.81 -23.90
CA ASN A 89 -9.71 9.52 -24.05
C ASN A 89 -8.43 9.40 -23.21
N ALA A 90 -8.04 10.42 -22.44
CA ALA A 90 -6.85 10.39 -21.59
C ALA A 90 -7.18 9.89 -20.18
N GLN A 91 -6.32 9.05 -19.62
CA GLN A 91 -6.46 8.57 -18.24
C GLN A 91 -5.13 8.47 -17.53
N LEU A 92 -5.12 8.79 -16.22
CA LEU A 92 -3.95 8.62 -15.36
C LEU A 92 -3.79 7.18 -14.90
N THR A 93 -2.58 6.66 -15.05
CA THR A 93 -2.25 5.26 -14.76
C THR A 93 -0.85 5.14 -14.16
N HIS A 94 -0.56 4.03 -13.48
CA HIS A 94 0.83 3.71 -13.12
C HIS A 94 1.61 3.38 -14.39
N LEU A 95 2.92 3.68 -14.36
CA LEU A 95 3.82 3.31 -15.46
C LEU A 95 3.72 1.81 -15.76
N TYR A 96 3.82 0.96 -14.72
CA TYR A 96 3.67 -0.49 -14.83
C TYR A 96 2.32 -0.92 -15.41
N CYS A 97 1.21 -0.34 -14.93
CA CYS A 97 -0.12 -0.71 -15.43
C CYS A 97 -0.27 -0.41 -16.92
N ASN A 98 0.26 0.73 -17.36
CA ASN A 98 0.22 1.13 -18.76
C ASN A 98 1.11 0.23 -19.64
N THR A 99 2.39 0.07 -19.26
CA THR A 99 3.38 -0.60 -20.13
C THR A 99 3.30 -2.12 -20.12
N THR A 100 2.78 -2.71 -19.03
CA THR A 100 2.86 -4.17 -18.82
C THR A 100 1.50 -4.82 -18.70
N TYR A 101 0.57 -4.24 -17.93
CA TYR A 101 -0.72 -4.89 -17.65
C TYR A 101 -1.76 -4.72 -18.76
N LYS A 102 -1.90 -3.49 -19.28
CA LYS A 102 -2.91 -3.16 -20.31
C LYS A 102 -2.44 -3.41 -21.75
N ASN A 103 -1.12 -3.45 -21.94
CA ASN A 103 -0.46 -3.40 -23.26
C ASN A 103 -0.89 -4.50 -24.23
#